data_AF-A0A8T6LSS2-F1
#
_entry.id   AF-A0A8T6LSS2-F1
#
_cell.length_a   1.000
_cell.length_b   1.000
_cell.length_c   1.000
_cell.angle_alpha   90.00
_cell.angle_beta   90.00
_cell.angle_gamma   90.00
#
_symmetry.space_group_name_H-M   'P 1'
#
loop_
_entity.id
_entity.type
_entity.pdbx_description
1 polymer ?
#
loop_
_entity_poly.entity_id
_entity_poly.type
_entity_poly.pdbx_seq_one_letter_code
_entity_poly.pdbx_strand_id
1 'polypeptide(L)'
;LDSRKSITFSESLKVPVLGVVENMSGYTVSGKAKPGSEIEIAAPAGKTLKATADSEGAFSVTLDIFKEGGGRLTAEEFGVPFLGALPFDPGFVRGGDDGVHRIVSEPEGPSAIAFAAIVSALQEQIVEDAGTGLEII
;
A
#
# COMPACT_ATOMS: atom_id res chain seq x y z
N LEU A 1 -12.71 -9.44 -2.49
CA LEU A 1 -12.31 -10.25 -3.66
C LEU A 1 -10.89 -10.74 -3.39
N ASP A 2 -10.60 -12.02 -3.59
CA ASP A 2 -9.27 -12.60 -3.36
C ASP A 2 -8.36 -12.28 -4.56
N SER A 3 -7.13 -11.79 -4.32
CA SER A 3 -6.20 -11.42 -5.39
C SER A 3 -5.85 -12.61 -6.27
N ARG A 4 -5.72 -13.82 -5.71
CA ARG A 4 -5.43 -15.04 -6.49
C ARG A 4 -6.52 -15.34 -7.51
N LYS A 5 -7.78 -15.34 -7.05
CA LYS A 5 -8.94 -15.58 -7.92
C LYS A 5 -9.04 -14.55 -9.05
N SER A 6 -8.64 -13.31 -8.77
CA SER A 6 -8.66 -12.23 -9.76
C SER A 6 -7.61 -12.45 -10.84
N ILE A 7 -6.39 -12.85 -10.47
CA ILE A 7 -5.31 -13.15 -11.43
C ILE A 7 -5.71 -14.35 -12.29
N THR A 8 -6.12 -15.47 -11.69
CA THR A 8 -6.57 -16.66 -12.44
C THR A 8 -7.72 -16.35 -13.40
N PHE A 9 -8.65 -15.48 -13.00
CA PHE A 9 -9.73 -15.05 -13.87
C PHE A 9 -9.22 -14.24 -15.07
N SER A 10 -8.32 -13.27 -14.84
CA SER A 10 -7.70 -12.49 -15.92
C SER A 10 -6.93 -13.38 -16.90
N GLU A 11 -6.17 -14.37 -16.41
CA GLU A 11 -5.49 -15.38 -17.25
C GLU A 11 -6.48 -16.16 -18.11
N SER A 12 -7.62 -16.58 -17.53
CA SER A 12 -8.66 -17.31 -18.26
C SER A 12 -9.29 -16.50 -19.40
N LEU A 13 -9.35 -15.17 -19.23
CA LEU A 13 -9.82 -14.23 -20.24
C LEU A 13 -8.70 -13.72 -21.16
N LYS A 14 -7.47 -14.16 -20.95
CA LYS A 14 -6.26 -13.67 -21.65
C LYS A 14 -6.10 -12.15 -21.53
N VAL A 15 -6.50 -11.58 -20.40
CA VAL A 15 -6.29 -10.17 -20.08
C VAL A 15 -4.95 -10.05 -19.34
N PRO A 16 -3.99 -9.25 -19.84
CA PRO A 16 -2.72 -9.04 -19.15
C PRO A 16 -2.90 -8.47 -17.75
N VAL A 17 -2.16 -9.01 -16.80
CA VAL A 17 -2.08 -8.48 -15.43
C VAL A 17 -0.78 -7.69 -15.31
N LEU A 18 -0.90 -6.36 -15.28
CA LEU A 18 0.25 -5.46 -15.16
C LEU A 18 0.93 -5.54 -13.77
N GLY A 19 0.20 -6.02 -12.77
CA GLY A 19 0.75 -6.24 -11.43
C GLY A 19 -0.29 -6.15 -10.34
N VAL A 20 0.17 -6.28 -9.10
CA VAL A 20 -0.64 -6.28 -7.89
C VAL A 20 -0.31 -5.03 -7.06
N VAL A 21 -1.35 -4.31 -6.67
CA VAL A 21 -1.28 -3.27 -5.63
C VAL A 21 -1.93 -3.82 -4.38
N GLU A 22 -1.22 -3.74 -3.25
CA GLU A 22 -1.80 -4.03 -1.95
C GLU A 22 -2.48 -2.77 -1.40
N ASN A 23 -3.76 -2.88 -1.02
CA ASN A 23 -4.51 -1.77 -0.44
C ASN A 23 -4.58 -1.91 1.09
N MET A 24 -4.61 -0.77 1.78
CA MET A 24 -4.73 -0.65 3.24
C MET A 24 -3.64 -1.41 4.02
N SER A 25 -2.38 -1.29 3.60
CA SER A 25 -1.25 -1.68 4.46
C SER A 25 -1.32 -0.88 5.77
N GLY A 26 -0.81 -1.42 6.88
CA GLY A 26 -1.16 -0.98 8.24
C GLY A 26 -1.21 0.52 8.55
N TYR A 27 -1.86 0.88 9.66
CA TYR A 27 -1.99 2.26 10.10
C TYR A 27 -0.81 2.66 10.98
N THR A 28 -0.02 3.64 10.53
CA THR A 28 1.14 4.11 11.30
C THR A 28 0.74 5.16 12.33
N VAL A 29 1.10 4.91 13.59
CA VAL A 29 1.00 5.85 14.69
C VAL A 29 2.39 6.37 15.02
N SER A 30 2.55 7.69 14.91
CA SER A 30 3.77 8.41 15.25
C SER A 30 3.56 9.33 16.43
N GLY A 31 4.59 9.56 17.22
CA GLY A 31 4.53 10.49 18.35
C GLY A 31 5.90 10.86 18.88
N LYS A 32 5.92 11.52 20.03
CA LYS A 32 7.13 11.88 20.77
C LYS A 32 7.11 11.30 22.18
N ALA A 33 8.27 10.82 22.64
CA ALA A 33 8.55 10.43 24.01
C ALA A 33 9.95 10.90 24.40
N LYS A 34 10.35 10.68 25.66
CA LYS A 34 11.72 10.93 26.07
C LYS A 34 12.66 10.01 25.25
N PRO A 35 13.81 10.50 24.75
CA PRO A 35 14.77 9.68 24.02
C PRO A 35 15.13 8.40 24.79
N GLY A 36 15.14 7.27 24.09
CA GLY A 36 15.40 5.95 24.65
C GLY A 36 14.26 5.35 25.46
N SER A 37 13.10 6.01 25.58
CA SER A 37 11.92 5.38 26.17
C SER A 37 11.38 4.27 25.27
N GLU A 38 11.03 3.14 25.89
CA GLU A 38 10.19 2.12 25.27
C GLU A 38 8.71 2.53 25.39
N ILE A 39 7.99 2.39 24.30
CA ILE A 39 6.56 2.67 24.17
C ILE A 39 5.88 1.35 23.81
N GLU A 40 4.80 1.03 24.52
CA GLU A 40 3.92 -0.09 24.19
C GLU A 40 2.58 0.44 23.70
N ILE A 41 2.13 -0.06 22.55
CA ILE A 41 0.91 0.39 21.89
C ILE A 41 -0.02 -0.81 21.71
N ALA A 42 -1.22 -0.69 22.27
CA ALA A 42 -2.27 -1.68 22.06
C ALA A 42 -2.72 -1.66 20.59
N ALA A 43 -2.68 -2.83 19.97
CA ALA A 43 -3.11 -3.06 18.60
C ALA A 43 -4.41 -3.89 18.59
N PRO A 44 -5.15 -3.93 17.46
CA PRO A 44 -6.32 -4.79 17.31
C PRO A 44 -6.04 -6.26 17.67
N ALA A 45 -7.10 -6.98 18.03
CA ALA A 45 -7.05 -8.39 18.45
C ALA A 45 -6.15 -8.65 19.69
N GLY A 46 -6.01 -7.67 20.58
CA GLY A 46 -5.30 -7.82 21.85
C GLY A 46 -3.77 -7.91 21.72
N LYS A 47 -3.23 -7.60 20.54
CA LYS A 47 -1.76 -7.54 20.32
C LYS A 47 -1.19 -6.29 20.97
N THR A 48 0.09 -6.34 21.34
CA THR A 48 0.84 -5.18 21.81
C THR A 48 2.09 -5.04 20.94
N LEU A 49 2.28 -3.84 20.39
CA LEU A 49 3.46 -3.49 19.61
C LEU A 49 4.38 -2.62 20.45
N LYS A 50 5.69 -2.77 20.24
CA LYS A 50 6.71 -1.99 20.94
C LYS A 50 7.44 -1.09 19.96
N ALA A 51 7.77 0.11 20.40
CA ALA A 51 8.64 1.04 19.69
C ALA A 51 9.56 1.72 20.70
N THR A 52 10.73 2.16 20.24
CA THR A 52 11.67 2.94 21.07
C THR A 52 11.80 4.32 20.47
N ALA A 53 11.68 5.35 21.32
CA ALA A 53 11.93 6.72 20.89
C ALA A 53 13.41 6.94 20.57
N ASP A 54 13.68 7.52 19.41
CA ASP A 54 15.02 7.81 18.93
C ASP A 54 15.71 8.95 19.72
N SER A 55 16.89 9.37 19.28
CA SER A 55 17.65 10.45 19.92
C SER A 55 16.93 11.80 19.92
N GLU A 56 15.99 12.02 19.00
CA GLU A 56 15.16 13.22 18.92
C GLU A 56 13.84 13.06 19.68
N GLY A 57 13.62 11.88 20.25
CA GLY A 57 12.41 11.52 20.97
C GLY A 57 11.27 11.09 20.07
N ALA A 58 11.47 10.95 18.75
CA ALA A 58 10.44 10.50 17.84
C ALA A 58 10.28 8.99 17.88
N PHE A 59 9.04 8.50 17.79
CA PHE A 59 8.75 7.09 17.60
C PHE A 59 7.68 6.91 16.52
N SER A 60 7.68 5.73 15.92
CA SER A 60 6.66 5.31 14.96
C SER A 60 6.39 3.82 15.14
N VAL A 61 5.12 3.43 15.06
CA VAL A 61 4.69 2.02 15.05
C VAL A 61 3.62 1.83 14.00
N THR A 62 3.66 0.73 13.27
CA THR A 62 2.63 0.40 12.27
C THR A 62 1.71 -0.68 12.80
N LEU A 63 0.42 -0.36 12.91
CA LEU A 63 -0.62 -1.27 13.34
C LEU A 63 -1.10 -2.09 12.15
N ASP A 64 -0.97 -3.40 12.25
CA ASP A 64 -1.57 -4.32 11.30
C ASP A 64 -3.09 -4.45 11.56
N ILE A 65 -3.89 -3.68 10.83
CA ILE A 65 -5.35 -3.66 10.95
C ILE A 65 -6.01 -4.69 10.03
N PHE A 66 -5.47 -4.90 8.82
CA PHE A 66 -6.12 -5.69 7.76
C PHE A 66 -5.30 -6.90 7.28
N LYS A 67 -4.24 -7.28 8.00
CA LYS A 67 -3.16 -8.17 7.52
C LYS A 67 -2.38 -7.52 6.39
N GLU A 68 -1.06 -7.61 6.44
CA GLU A 68 -0.16 -7.08 5.41
C GLU A 68 0.58 -8.19 4.64
N GLY A 69 1.07 -7.86 3.45
CA GLY A 69 1.94 -8.71 2.64
C GLY A 69 1.22 -9.77 1.80
N GLY A 70 -0.08 -9.96 1.96
CA GLY A 70 -0.86 -10.93 1.19
C GLY A 70 -0.86 -10.64 -0.32
N GLY A 71 -0.91 -9.37 -0.70
CA GLY A 71 -0.81 -8.93 -2.10
C GLY A 71 0.57 -9.20 -2.69
N ARG A 72 1.64 -8.91 -1.94
CA ARG A 72 3.02 -9.20 -2.37
C ARG A 72 3.24 -10.69 -2.57
N LEU A 73 2.84 -11.51 -1.60
CA LEU A 73 2.97 -12.96 -1.69
C LEU A 73 2.20 -13.51 -2.90
N THR A 74 0.99 -13.04 -3.14
CA THR A 74 0.23 -13.44 -4.34
C THR A 74 0.92 -12.99 -5.63
N ALA A 75 1.52 -11.79 -5.66
CA ALA A 75 2.25 -11.32 -6.84
C ALA A 75 3.45 -12.23 -7.16
N GLU A 76 4.23 -12.57 -6.14
CA GLU A 76 5.36 -13.50 -6.23
C GLU A 76 4.91 -14.92 -6.65
N GLU A 77 3.82 -15.42 -6.07
CA GLU A 77 3.25 -16.75 -6.35
C GLU A 77 2.84 -16.89 -7.83
N PHE A 78 2.28 -15.84 -8.43
CA PHE A 78 1.82 -15.84 -9.82
C PHE A 78 2.84 -15.27 -10.81
N GLY A 79 4.03 -14.87 -10.33
CA GLY A 79 5.07 -14.28 -11.17
C GLY A 79 4.68 -12.95 -11.82
N VAL A 80 3.75 -12.21 -11.21
CA VAL A 80 3.33 -10.88 -11.67
C VAL A 80 4.00 -9.78 -10.84
N PRO A 81 4.22 -8.57 -11.40
CA PRO A 81 4.87 -7.49 -10.67
C PRO A 81 4.12 -7.08 -9.40
N PHE A 82 4.85 -6.80 -8.33
CA PHE A 82 4.30 -6.12 -7.16
C PHE A 82 4.54 -4.61 -7.31
N LEU A 83 3.47 -3.84 -7.50
CA LEU A 83 3.55 -2.41 -7.83
C LEU A 83 3.68 -1.53 -6.58
N GLY A 84 3.32 -2.05 -5.40
CA GLY A 84 3.44 -1.34 -4.14
C GLY A 84 2.26 -1.59 -3.19
N ALA A 85 2.33 -0.93 -2.03
CA ALA A 85 1.30 -0.98 -1.01
C ALA A 85 0.82 0.44 -0.66
N LEU A 86 -0.48 0.62 -0.56
CA LEU A 86 -1.10 1.86 -0.08
C LEU A 86 -1.39 1.76 1.41
N PRO A 87 -0.89 2.69 2.24
CA PRO A 87 -1.19 2.67 3.67
C PRO A 87 -2.66 3.00 3.93
N PHE A 88 -3.16 2.51 5.05
CA PHE A 88 -4.47 2.87 5.55
C PHE A 88 -4.46 4.34 5.99
N ASP A 89 -5.26 5.16 5.31
CA ASP A 89 -5.39 6.58 5.63
C ASP A 89 -6.88 6.95 5.67
N PRO A 90 -7.44 7.20 6.87
CA PRO A 90 -8.83 7.66 7.04
C PRO A 90 -9.16 8.96 6.29
N GLY A 91 -8.15 9.76 5.95
CA GLY A 91 -8.29 11.01 5.23
C GLY A 91 -8.82 10.84 3.81
N PHE A 92 -8.70 9.67 3.17
CA PHE A 92 -9.30 9.42 1.85
C PHE A 92 -10.82 9.47 1.87
N VAL A 93 -11.45 8.97 2.95
CA VAL A 93 -12.91 9.01 3.08
C VAL A 93 -13.39 10.45 3.19
N ARG A 94 -12.74 11.23 4.07
CA ARG A 94 -13.08 12.65 4.27
C ARG A 94 -12.83 13.50 3.03
N GLY A 95 -11.69 13.30 2.36
CA GLY A 95 -11.37 14.03 1.13
C GLY A 95 -12.34 13.76 -0.02
N GLY A 96 -12.97 12.58 -0.04
CA GLY A 96 -14.06 12.27 -0.97
C GLY A 96 -15.31 13.11 -0.70
N ASP A 97 -15.68 13.25 0.58
CA ASP A 97 -16.84 14.05 1.00
C ASP A 97 -16.61 15.56 0.81
N ASP A 98 -15.39 16.04 1.10
CA ASP A 98 -15.01 17.46 1.02
C ASP A 98 -14.64 17.92 -0.40
N GLY A 99 -14.55 17.01 -1.37
CA GLY A 99 -14.21 17.29 -2.77
C GLY A 99 -12.72 17.59 -3.02
N VAL A 100 -11.86 17.49 -2.02
CA VAL A 100 -10.41 17.64 -2.14
C VAL A 100 -9.74 16.33 -1.76
N HIS A 101 -9.22 15.63 -2.76
CA HIS A 101 -8.62 14.32 -2.57
C HIS A 101 -7.36 14.38 -1.70
N ARG A 102 -7.15 13.34 -0.90
CA ARG A 102 -6.08 13.25 0.10
C ARG A 102 -4.69 13.56 -0.46
N ILE A 103 -4.40 12.98 -1.63
CA ILE A 103 -3.14 13.15 -2.37
C ILE A 103 -2.86 14.61 -2.73
N VAL A 104 -3.91 15.40 -3.01
CA VAL A 104 -3.80 16.82 -3.36
C VAL A 104 -3.65 17.66 -2.09
N SER A 105 -4.41 17.34 -1.04
CA SER A 105 -4.38 18.09 0.22
C SER A 105 -3.07 17.90 1.01
N GLU A 106 -2.45 16.72 0.92
CA GLU A 106 -1.21 16.38 1.62
C GLU A 106 -0.25 15.62 0.68
N PRO A 107 0.42 16.34 -0.24
CA PRO A 107 1.28 15.73 -1.26
C PRO A 107 2.56 15.08 -0.67
N GLU A 108 2.97 15.53 0.51
CA GLU A 108 4.11 14.98 1.26
C GLU A 108 3.67 13.87 2.24
N GLY A 109 2.37 13.59 2.32
CA GLY A 109 1.83 12.56 3.19
C GLY A 109 2.21 11.15 2.73
N PRO A 110 2.25 10.15 3.65
CA PRO A 110 2.64 8.79 3.33
C PRO A 110 1.87 8.17 2.16
N SER A 111 0.56 8.44 2.09
CA SER A 111 -0.30 7.92 1.03
C SER A 111 -0.05 8.57 -0.34
N ALA A 112 0.26 9.87 -0.37
CA ALA A 112 0.60 10.55 -1.61
C ALA A 112 1.93 10.04 -2.18
N ILE A 113 2.93 9.85 -1.30
CA ILE A 113 4.22 9.27 -1.66
C ILE A 113 4.05 7.83 -2.17
N ALA A 114 3.31 6.99 -1.44
CA ALA A 114 3.07 5.60 -1.84
C ALA A 114 2.32 5.51 -3.18
N PHE A 115 1.31 6.37 -3.38
CA PHE A 115 0.58 6.44 -4.63
C PHE A 115 1.48 6.84 -5.81
N ALA A 116 2.31 7.87 -5.64
CA ALA A 116 3.24 8.30 -6.67
C ALA A 116 4.22 7.19 -7.08
N ALA A 117 4.74 6.43 -6.09
CA ALA A 117 5.59 5.28 -6.36
C ALA A 117 4.87 4.18 -7.15
N ILE A 118 3.62 3.85 -6.78
CA ILE A 118 2.80 2.86 -7.51
C ILE A 118 2.52 3.32 -8.95
N VAL A 119 2.23 4.61 -9.16
CA VAL A 119 2.03 5.16 -10.50
C VAL A 119 3.30 5.04 -11.34
N SER A 120 4.48 5.32 -10.76
CA SER A 120 5.76 5.12 -11.45
C SER A 120 5.96 3.67 -11.86
N ALA A 121 5.75 2.73 -10.93
CA ALA A 121 5.87 1.29 -11.21
C ALA A 121 4.88 0.83 -12.28
N LEU A 122 3.64 1.33 -12.27
CA LEU A 122 2.64 1.03 -13.29
C LEU A 122 3.04 1.57 -14.67
N GLN A 123 3.60 2.78 -14.73
CA GLN A 123 4.05 3.38 -15.98
C GLN A 123 5.17 2.57 -16.63
N GLU A 124 6.10 2.03 -15.84
CA GLU A 124 7.17 1.14 -16.33
C GLU A 124 6.58 -0.09 -17.03
N GLN A 125 5.52 -0.68 -16.47
CA GLN A 125 4.85 -1.85 -17.08
C GLN A 125 4.14 -1.54 -18.40
N ILE A 126 3.54 -0.34 -18.52
CA ILE A 126 2.83 0.07 -19.75
C ILE A 126 3.82 0.42 -20.87
N VAL A 127 4.95 1.04 -20.53
CA VAL A 127 5.97 1.42 -21.53
C VAL A 127 6.68 0.19 -22.10
N GLU A 128 6.91 -0.85 -21.28
CA GLU A 128 7.47 -2.12 -21.75
C GLU A 128 6.52 -2.88 -22.71
N ASP A 129 5.20 -2.75 -22.53
CA ASP A 129 4.19 -3.47 -23.32
C ASP A 129 3.69 -2.72 -24.57
N ALA A 130 4.19 -1.51 -24.84
CA ALA A 130 3.84 -0.74 -26.05
C ALA A 130 4.24 -1.43 -27.38
N GLY A 131 4.89 -2.59 -27.33
CA GLY A 131 5.20 -3.46 -28.47
C GLY A 131 4.11 -4.47 -28.86
N THR A 132 3.07 -4.68 -28.06
CA THR A 132 2.00 -5.65 -28.37
C THR A 132 0.65 -4.97 -28.65
N GLY A 133 0.63 -4.19 -29.73
CA GLY A 133 -0.65 -3.77 -30.31
C GLY A 133 -1.50 -5.00 -30.64
N LEU A 134 -2.75 -5.01 -30.16
CA LEU A 134 -3.77 -5.98 -30.57
C LEU A 134 -3.83 -6.02 -32.12
N GLU A 135 -3.22 -7.04 -32.73
CA GLU A 135 -3.56 -7.43 -34.09
C GLU A 135 -4.97 -8.01 -34.05
N ILE A 136 -5.94 -7.17 -34.40
CA ILE A 136 -7.26 -7.63 -34.81
C ILE A 136 -7.05 -8.29 -36.18
N ILE A 137 -7.05 -9.63 -36.20
CA ILE A 137 -7.22 -10.44 -37.43
C ILE A 137 -8.71 -10.49 -37.76
#